data_AF-W2G1J3-F1
#
_entry.id   AF-W2G1J3-F1
#
_cell.length_a   1.000
_cell.length_b   1.000
_cell.length_c   1.000
_cell.angle_alpha   90.00
_cell.angle_beta   90.00
_cell.angle_gamma   90.00
#
_symmetry.space_group_name_H-M   'P 1'
#
loop_
_entity.id
_entity.type
_entity.pdbx_description
1 polymer ?
#
loop_
_entity_poly.entity_id
_entity_poly.type
_entity_poly.pdbx_seq_one_letter_code
_entity_poly.pdbx_strand_id
1 'polypeptide(L)'
;MYVDVKKQEAASLKNLPVHTSRRAKSRFAENLLFIALSLLVVGLLTCGFIIESYILSQTPLTFLFGDNRSSCSPDVVGLTSVRYHSDHEYYNKLRAVTPLKPPVFYGEHTALCKSRIHLKRKHYSFSKCLPISGRKDPTFCSGADRMDVLEQKTSGHICRASVLHMLLVEVYEELQALGKSPVILYGSLLGAVRDRSMIPFTEDADIGYSGRLRVTDDLHRLLWEKGYHLFFQDIWR
;
A
#
# COMPACT_ATOMS: atom_id res chain seq x y z
N MET A 1 -70.43 -58.66 56.55
CA MET A 1 -71.62 -59.37 56.04
C MET A 1 -71.49 -59.48 54.54
N TYR A 2 -71.51 -60.71 54.01
CA TYR A 2 -71.67 -61.08 52.60
C TYR A 2 -70.56 -60.69 51.60
N VAL A 3 -70.17 -61.50 50.62
CA VAL A 3 -70.08 -62.95 50.33
C VAL A 3 -69.39 -62.99 48.95
N ASP A 4 -68.52 -63.96 48.78
CA ASP A 4 -67.84 -64.38 47.55
C ASP A 4 -68.85 -64.75 46.43
N VAL A 5 -68.37 -64.95 45.20
CA VAL A 5 -68.72 -66.08 44.29
C VAL A 5 -68.66 -65.70 42.79
N LYS A 6 -67.53 -66.12 42.19
CA LYS A 6 -67.34 -66.98 40.99
C LYS A 6 -67.75 -66.59 39.56
N LYS A 7 -66.92 -67.19 38.67
CA LYS A 7 -67.20 -67.91 37.40
C LYS A 7 -67.14 -67.05 36.11
N GLN A 8 -66.59 -67.50 34.97
CA GLN A 8 -66.06 -68.79 34.52
C GLN A 8 -65.28 -68.61 33.19
N GLU A 9 -64.30 -69.51 32.94
CA GLU A 9 -63.73 -70.12 31.70
C GLU A 9 -64.22 -69.64 30.29
N ALA A 10 -63.53 -69.69 29.15
CA ALA A 10 -62.43 -70.53 28.65
C ALA A 10 -61.77 -69.94 27.36
N ALA A 11 -60.51 -70.34 27.11
CA ALA A 11 -59.86 -70.72 25.83
C ALA A 11 -59.90 -69.82 24.57
N SER A 12 -58.72 -69.49 23.99
CA SER A 12 -58.31 -69.94 22.63
C SER A 12 -56.91 -69.43 22.21
N LEU A 13 -56.05 -70.40 21.86
CA LEU A 13 -54.94 -70.46 20.88
C LEU A 13 -54.16 -69.20 20.38
N LYS A 14 -52.83 -69.30 20.54
CA LYS A 14 -51.72 -69.05 19.58
C LYS A 14 -51.69 -67.73 18.79
N ASN A 15 -50.60 -66.96 18.93
CA ASN A 15 -49.60 -66.71 17.86
C ASN A 15 -48.50 -65.68 18.24
N LEU A 16 -47.25 -66.07 17.96
CA LEU A 16 -46.04 -65.31 17.60
C LEU A 16 -45.38 -64.29 18.58
N PRO A 17 -44.03 -64.14 18.49
CA PRO A 17 -43.24 -63.35 19.41
C PRO A 17 -43.31 -61.86 19.06
N VAL A 18 -43.68 -61.03 20.04
CA VAL A 18 -43.56 -59.57 19.91
C VAL A 18 -42.14 -59.18 20.28
N HIS A 19 -41.33 -58.97 19.24
CA HIS A 19 -40.12 -58.16 19.32
C HIS A 19 -40.49 -56.77 19.87
N THR A 20 -40.18 -56.52 21.14
CA THR A 20 -40.26 -55.17 21.71
C THR A 20 -39.08 -54.36 21.18
N SER A 21 -39.36 -53.63 20.10
CA SER A 21 -38.50 -52.63 19.49
C SER A 21 -38.09 -51.59 20.53
N ARG A 22 -36.79 -51.58 20.84
CA ARG A 22 -36.13 -50.54 21.65
C ARG A 22 -36.27 -49.18 20.97
N ARG A 23 -36.95 -48.25 21.65
CA ARG A 23 -36.63 -46.82 21.80
C ARG A 23 -35.52 -46.28 20.86
N ALA A 24 -35.81 -46.15 19.57
CA ALA A 24 -34.91 -45.59 18.55
C ALA A 24 -35.34 -44.20 18.04
N LYS A 25 -36.06 -43.42 18.87
CA LYS A 25 -36.58 -42.09 18.49
C LYS A 25 -35.90 -40.87 19.15
N SER A 26 -34.90 -41.04 20.02
CA SER A 26 -34.26 -39.91 20.74
C SER A 26 -33.03 -39.33 20.02
N ARG A 27 -32.13 -40.18 19.52
CA ARG A 27 -30.80 -39.74 19.06
C ARG A 27 -30.81 -38.99 17.71
N PHE A 28 -31.78 -39.27 16.84
CA PHE A 28 -31.87 -38.59 15.55
C PHE A 28 -32.32 -37.14 15.69
N ALA A 29 -33.32 -36.88 16.55
CA ALA A 29 -33.81 -35.54 16.84
C ALA A 29 -32.76 -34.71 17.59
N GLU A 30 -32.05 -35.30 18.54
CA GLU A 30 -30.93 -34.66 19.23
C GLU A 30 -29.80 -34.29 18.26
N ASN A 31 -29.37 -35.21 17.39
CA ASN A 31 -28.33 -34.92 16.39
C ASN A 31 -28.77 -33.83 15.40
N LEU A 32 -30.03 -33.83 14.97
CA LEU A 32 -30.56 -32.80 14.08
C LEU A 32 -30.57 -31.43 14.76
N LEU A 33 -30.92 -31.38 16.04
CA LEU A 33 -30.90 -30.16 16.85
C LEU A 33 -29.47 -29.63 17.05
N PHE A 34 -28.50 -30.51 17.33
CA PHE A 34 -27.09 -30.13 17.44
C PHE A 34 -26.53 -29.59 16.13
N ILE A 35 -26.88 -30.19 15.00
CA ILE A 35 -26.48 -29.70 13.66
C ILE A 35 -27.11 -28.32 13.40
N ALA A 36 -28.40 -28.15 13.70
CA ALA A 36 -29.09 -26.88 13.52
C ALA A 36 -28.48 -25.75 14.38
N LEU A 37 -28.17 -26.03 15.65
CA LEU A 37 -27.50 -25.07 16.55
C LEU A 37 -26.08 -24.74 16.07
N SER A 38 -25.33 -25.74 15.58
CA SER A 38 -23.98 -25.52 15.05
C SER A 38 -24.01 -24.62 13.82
N LEU A 39 -24.95 -24.85 12.90
CA LEU A 39 -25.14 -24.01 11.71
C LEU A 39 -25.58 -22.59 12.08
N LEU A 40 -26.44 -22.43 13.08
CA LEU A 40 -26.84 -21.12 13.60
C LEU A 40 -25.63 -20.34 14.13
N VAL A 41 -24.79 -20.98 14.95
CA VAL A 41 -23.58 -20.34 15.51
C VAL A 41 -22.60 -19.94 14.42
N VAL A 42 -22.33 -20.84 13.46
CA VAL A 42 -21.48 -20.53 12.30
C VAL A 42 -22.05 -19.37 11.49
N GLY A 43 -23.36 -19.36 11.24
CA GLY A 43 -24.04 -18.27 10.54
C GLY A 43 -23.98 -16.93 11.27
N LEU A 44 -24.12 -16.93 12.60
CA LEU A 44 -23.98 -15.71 13.41
C LEU A 44 -22.55 -15.18 13.41
N LEU A 45 -21.55 -16.06 13.50
CA LEU A 45 -20.14 -15.68 13.43
C LEU A 45 -19.78 -15.09 12.06
N THR A 46 -20.17 -15.75 10.96
CA THR A 46 -19.89 -15.24 9.62
C THR A 46 -20.61 -13.92 9.34
N CYS A 47 -21.85 -13.78 9.81
CA CYS A 47 -22.58 -12.52 9.70
C CYS A 47 -21.91 -11.41 10.51
N GLY A 48 -21.44 -11.70 11.72
CA GLY A 48 -20.64 -10.77 12.53
C GLY A 48 -19.37 -10.31 11.81
N PHE A 49 -18.59 -11.24 11.25
CA PHE A 49 -17.39 -10.91 10.48
C PHE A 49 -17.70 -10.09 9.22
N ILE A 50 -18.79 -10.40 8.51
CA ILE A 50 -19.21 -9.63 7.32
C ILE A 50 -19.63 -8.22 7.72
N ILE A 51 -20.41 -8.07 8.81
CA ILE A 51 -20.85 -6.77 9.30
C ILE A 51 -19.64 -5.94 9.76
N GLU A 52 -18.71 -6.50 10.53
CA GLU A 52 -17.49 -5.79 10.95
C GLU A 52 -16.63 -5.40 9.75
N SER A 53 -16.44 -6.31 8.78
CA SER A 53 -15.67 -6.02 7.56
C SER A 53 -16.35 -4.96 6.69
N TYR A 54 -17.68 -4.98 6.61
CA TYR A 54 -18.47 -4.00 5.90
C TYR A 54 -18.38 -2.63 6.58
N ILE A 55 -18.56 -2.58 7.91
CA ILE A 55 -18.39 -1.36 8.70
C ILE A 55 -16.97 -0.81 8.51
N LEU A 56 -15.92 -1.62 8.63
CA LEU A 56 -14.53 -1.18 8.42
C LEU A 56 -14.28 -0.70 6.99
N SER A 57 -14.93 -1.29 5.98
CA SER A 57 -14.79 -0.87 4.58
C SER A 57 -15.56 0.42 4.25
N GLN A 58 -16.62 0.73 5.00
CA GLN A 58 -17.46 1.90 4.79
C GLN A 58 -17.17 3.06 5.74
N THR A 59 -16.54 2.81 6.89
CA THR A 59 -16.11 3.87 7.78
C THR A 59 -14.98 4.63 7.11
N PRO A 60 -15.17 5.91 6.76
CA PRO A 60 -14.05 6.72 6.29
C PRO A 60 -13.03 6.78 7.44
N LEU A 61 -11.75 6.61 7.08
CA LEU A 61 -10.59 6.63 7.98
C LEU A 61 -10.53 7.86 8.91
N THR A 62 -11.33 8.90 8.63
CA THR A 62 -11.53 10.09 9.47
C THR A 62 -12.30 9.82 10.77
N PHE A 63 -13.19 8.82 10.85
CA PHE A 63 -14.05 8.63 12.03
C PHE A 63 -13.41 7.77 13.14
N LEU A 64 -12.47 6.88 12.79
CA LEU A 64 -11.74 6.03 13.77
C LEU A 64 -10.54 6.75 14.40
N PHE A 65 -10.08 7.84 13.80
CA PHE A 65 -8.97 8.65 14.29
C PHE A 65 -9.47 10.08 14.44
N GLY A 66 -10.05 10.39 15.60
CA GLY A 66 -10.56 11.73 15.92
C GLY A 66 -9.62 12.86 15.46
N ASP A 67 -10.25 13.99 15.10
CA ASP A 67 -9.76 15.24 14.51
C ASP A 67 -8.62 15.97 15.27
N ASN A 68 -7.64 15.23 15.78
CA ASN A 68 -6.39 15.74 16.37
C ASN A 68 -5.16 15.15 15.69
N ARG A 69 -5.27 14.74 14.41
CA ARG A 69 -4.06 14.48 13.62
C ARG A 69 -3.40 15.82 13.32
N SER A 70 -2.30 16.09 14.02
CA SER A 70 -1.42 17.21 13.69
C SER A 70 -1.20 17.24 12.18
N SER A 71 -1.47 18.39 11.56
CA SER A 71 -1.21 18.64 10.15
C SER A 71 -0.13 19.69 10.00
N CYS A 72 0.55 19.67 8.87
CA CYS A 72 1.51 20.70 8.50
C CYS A 72 1.67 20.74 6.98
N SER A 73 2.20 21.85 6.47
CA SER A 73 2.68 21.95 5.10
C SER A 73 4.17 22.26 5.13
N PRO A 74 4.99 21.59 4.31
CA PRO A 74 6.40 21.91 4.20
C PRO A 74 6.58 23.25 3.46
N ASP A 75 7.74 23.85 3.64
CA ASP A 75 8.17 24.98 2.81
C ASP A 75 8.34 24.51 1.35
N VAL A 76 7.99 25.38 0.40
CA VAL A 76 8.17 25.11 -1.03
C VAL A 76 9.58 25.54 -1.46
N VAL A 77 10.24 24.69 -2.25
CA VAL A 77 11.55 24.99 -2.81
C VAL A 77 11.45 26.11 -3.84
N GLY A 78 12.25 27.17 -3.66
CA GLY A 78 12.39 28.24 -4.65
C GLY A 78 13.19 27.77 -5.85
N LEU A 79 12.52 27.32 -6.92
CA LEU A 79 13.13 26.68 -8.10
C LEU A 79 14.22 27.51 -8.79
N THR A 80 14.18 28.85 -8.66
CA THR A 80 15.21 29.76 -9.20
C THR A 80 16.51 29.74 -8.40
N SER A 81 16.45 29.42 -7.10
CA SER A 81 17.61 29.35 -6.20
C SER A 81 18.35 28.01 -6.26
N VAL A 82 17.71 26.98 -6.82
CA VAL A 82 18.28 25.64 -6.96
C VAL A 82 19.38 25.64 -8.02
N ARG A 83 20.53 25.06 -7.69
CA ARG A 83 21.60 24.78 -8.64
C ARG A 83 21.28 23.50 -9.41
N TYR A 84 21.28 23.58 -10.74
CA TYR A 84 21.25 22.44 -11.65
C TYR A 84 22.55 22.42 -12.45
N HIS A 85 22.95 21.25 -12.94
CA HIS A 85 24.29 21.06 -13.52
C HIS A 85 24.28 20.81 -15.04
N SER A 86 23.12 20.96 -15.69
CA SER A 86 23.03 20.96 -17.16
C SER A 86 22.10 22.07 -17.68
N ASP A 87 22.28 22.42 -18.95
CA ASP A 87 21.49 23.44 -19.66
C ASP A 87 20.24 22.83 -20.33
N HIS A 88 19.83 21.63 -19.91
CA HIS A 88 18.68 20.95 -20.49
C HIS A 88 17.39 21.76 -20.32
N GLU A 89 16.55 21.80 -21.36
CA GLU A 89 15.33 22.61 -21.41
C GLU A 89 14.40 22.38 -20.20
N TYR A 90 14.36 21.15 -19.70
CA TYR A 90 13.69 20.78 -18.44
C TYR A 90 13.92 21.79 -17.31
N TYR A 91 15.17 22.17 -17.02
CA TYR A 91 15.43 23.08 -15.91
C TYR A 91 15.00 24.51 -16.20
N ASN A 92 15.05 24.95 -17.46
CA ASN A 92 14.52 26.26 -17.86
C ASN A 92 13.00 26.30 -17.68
N LYS A 93 12.29 25.26 -18.11
CA LYS A 93 10.84 25.15 -17.89
C LYS A 93 10.50 25.04 -16.41
N LEU A 94 11.22 24.22 -15.65
CA LEU A 94 11.00 24.03 -14.22
C LEU A 94 11.10 25.36 -13.47
N ARG A 95 12.10 26.19 -13.76
CA ARG A 95 12.24 27.53 -13.16
C ARG A 95 11.11 28.49 -13.53
N ALA A 96 10.45 28.27 -14.67
CA ALA A 96 9.33 29.09 -15.14
C ALA A 96 7.96 28.61 -14.62
N VAL A 97 7.89 27.46 -13.95
CA VAL A 97 6.64 26.95 -13.38
C VAL A 97 6.19 27.85 -12.24
N THR A 98 4.91 28.26 -12.27
CA THR A 98 4.29 28.95 -11.15
C THR A 98 4.34 28.06 -9.90
N PRO A 99 4.85 28.56 -8.76
CA PRO A 99 4.93 27.77 -7.53
C PRO A 99 3.59 27.12 -7.18
N LEU A 100 3.60 25.79 -7.05
CA LEU A 100 2.42 25.03 -6.63
C LEU A 100 2.19 25.22 -5.14
N LYS A 101 0.92 25.13 -4.71
CA LYS A 101 0.58 25.11 -3.29
C LYS A 101 1.24 23.89 -2.62
N PRO A 102 1.94 24.05 -1.48
CA PRO A 102 2.56 22.92 -0.81
C PRO A 102 1.51 21.87 -0.42
N PRO A 103 1.86 20.57 -0.43
CA PRO A 103 0.99 19.53 0.05
C PRO A 103 0.72 19.70 1.55
N VAL A 104 -0.40 19.15 2.02
CA VAL A 104 -0.70 19.07 3.45
C VAL A 104 -0.40 17.66 3.92
N PHE A 105 0.51 17.53 4.88
CA PHE A 105 0.88 16.26 5.51
C PHE A 105 0.11 16.05 6.80
N TYR A 106 -0.20 14.78 7.08
CA TYR A 106 -0.92 14.36 8.26
C TYR A 106 -0.19 13.21 8.95
N GLY A 107 -0.42 13.04 10.26
CA GLY A 107 0.10 11.91 11.03
C GLY A 107 1.62 11.76 10.91
N GLU A 108 2.08 10.57 10.54
CA GLU A 108 3.51 10.21 10.45
C GLU A 108 4.30 11.03 9.41
N HIS A 109 3.65 11.59 8.39
CA HIS A 109 4.30 12.42 7.38
C HIS A 109 4.54 13.85 7.86
N THR A 110 3.96 14.26 8.99
CA THR A 110 4.25 15.60 9.57
C THR A 110 5.71 15.79 9.97
N ALA A 111 6.45 14.70 10.18
CA ALA A 111 7.88 14.75 10.41
C ALA A 111 8.66 15.36 9.23
N LEU A 112 8.11 15.33 8.01
CA LEU A 112 8.72 15.92 6.80
C LEU A 112 8.66 17.45 6.78
N CYS A 113 7.78 18.07 7.59
CA CYS A 113 7.73 19.53 7.71
C CYS A 113 8.82 20.09 8.65
N LYS A 114 9.54 19.22 9.37
CA LYS A 114 10.62 19.66 10.26
C LYS A 114 11.86 19.98 9.43
N SER A 115 12.65 20.96 9.87
CA SER A 115 13.92 21.25 9.20
C SER A 115 14.86 20.04 9.25
N ARG A 116 15.74 19.93 8.25
CA ARG A 116 16.71 18.82 8.12
C ARG A 116 17.50 18.57 9.41
N ILE A 117 17.89 19.62 10.13
CA ILE A 117 18.62 19.56 11.40
C ILE A 117 17.82 18.82 12.48
N HIS A 118 16.49 18.92 12.43
CA HIS A 118 15.59 18.32 13.41
C HIS A 118 15.05 16.93 13.01
N LEU A 119 15.33 16.46 11.78
CA LEU A 119 14.99 15.09 11.40
C LEU A 119 15.96 14.10 12.07
N LYS A 120 15.41 13.28 12.97
CA LYS A 120 16.12 12.12 13.54
C LYS A 120 16.32 11.03 12.48
N ARG A 121 17.39 10.24 12.59
CA ARG A 121 17.69 9.10 11.69
C ARG A 121 16.51 8.15 11.44
N LYS A 122 15.66 7.92 12.44
CA LYS A 122 14.44 7.10 12.31
C LYS A 122 13.41 7.61 11.27
N HIS A 123 13.59 8.84 10.78
CA HIS A 123 12.77 9.45 9.73
C HIS A 123 13.42 9.35 8.35
N TYR A 124 14.58 8.69 8.21
CA TYR A 124 15.19 8.38 6.92
C TYR A 124 14.80 6.96 6.52
N SER A 125 13.61 6.82 5.94
CA SER A 125 13.10 5.54 5.48
C SER A 125 12.17 5.72 4.29
N PHE A 126 12.07 4.69 3.46
CA PHE A 126 11.19 4.69 2.29
C PHE A 126 9.74 5.11 2.59
N SER A 127 9.21 4.75 3.77
CA SER A 127 7.86 5.13 4.22
C SER A 127 7.63 6.65 4.37
N LYS A 128 8.70 7.45 4.34
CA LYS A 128 8.65 8.91 4.37
C LYS A 128 8.72 9.55 2.98
N CYS A 129 8.84 8.76 1.90
CA CYS A 129 8.64 9.25 0.54
C CYS A 129 7.15 9.41 0.24
N LEU A 130 6.81 10.42 -0.56
CA LEU A 130 5.46 10.56 -1.12
C LEU A 130 5.23 9.52 -2.21
N PRO A 131 4.00 9.00 -2.37
CA PRO A 131 3.71 8.03 -3.40
C PRO A 131 3.87 8.64 -4.80
N ILE A 132 4.58 7.93 -5.68
CA ILE A 132 4.63 8.25 -7.11
C ILE A 132 3.38 7.67 -7.78
N SER A 133 2.40 8.53 -8.03
CA SER A 133 1.20 8.22 -8.80
C SER A 133 1.47 8.41 -10.29
N GLY A 134 1.21 7.39 -11.10
CA GLY A 134 1.37 7.49 -12.55
C GLY A 134 0.96 6.19 -13.25
N ARG A 135 0.64 6.31 -14.54
CA ARG A 135 0.34 5.15 -15.39
C ARG A 135 1.61 4.31 -15.61
N LYS A 136 1.40 3.02 -15.83
CA LYS A 136 2.43 2.02 -16.17
C LYS A 136 2.13 1.30 -17.49
N ASP A 137 1.15 1.80 -18.23
CA ASP A 137 0.70 1.17 -19.48
C ASP A 137 1.83 1.23 -20.51
N PRO A 138 2.31 0.08 -21.03
CA PRO A 138 3.48 0.04 -21.90
C PRO A 138 3.31 0.84 -23.19
N THR A 139 2.12 0.84 -23.77
CA THR A 139 1.83 1.50 -25.04
C THR A 139 1.73 3.01 -24.85
N PHE A 140 1.01 3.46 -23.82
CA PHE A 140 0.80 4.87 -23.51
C PHE A 140 2.07 5.53 -22.97
N CYS A 141 2.84 4.81 -22.15
CA CYS A 141 4.04 5.34 -21.50
C CYS A 141 5.34 5.05 -22.26
N SER A 142 5.25 4.61 -23.51
CA SER A 142 6.41 4.44 -24.38
C SER A 142 7.11 5.79 -24.60
N GLY A 143 8.42 5.84 -24.37
CA GLY A 143 9.21 7.07 -24.53
C GLY A 143 8.95 8.14 -23.47
N ALA A 144 8.34 7.78 -22.33
CA ALA A 144 8.09 8.69 -21.21
C ALA A 144 9.35 9.48 -20.82
N ASP A 145 9.20 10.79 -20.66
CA ASP A 145 10.30 11.72 -20.46
C ASP A 145 10.07 12.65 -19.26
N ARG A 146 11.15 13.18 -18.68
CA ARG A 146 11.05 14.11 -17.53
C ARG A 146 10.30 15.40 -17.89
N MET A 147 10.27 15.80 -19.16
CA MET A 147 9.50 16.95 -19.64
C MET A 147 7.99 16.77 -19.43
N ASP A 148 7.48 15.53 -19.49
CA ASP A 148 6.06 15.21 -19.26
C ASP A 148 5.56 15.66 -17.87
N VAL A 149 6.47 15.76 -16.90
CA VAL A 149 6.17 16.22 -15.54
C VAL A 149 5.80 17.71 -15.52
N LEU A 150 6.34 18.50 -16.45
CA LEU A 150 6.16 19.96 -16.50
C LEU A 150 5.03 20.41 -17.43
N GLU A 151 4.72 19.62 -18.46
CA GLU A 151 3.81 20.00 -19.55
C GLU A 151 2.32 19.83 -19.22
N GLN A 152 1.94 19.86 -17.93
CA GLN A 152 0.57 19.69 -17.45
C GLN A 152 -0.38 20.81 -17.91
N LYS A 153 -0.83 20.74 -19.15
CA LYS A 153 -2.09 21.30 -19.60
C LYS A 153 -3.05 20.13 -19.84
N THR A 154 -3.87 19.82 -18.84
CA THR A 154 -5.24 19.28 -18.96
C THR A 154 -5.58 17.78 -18.91
N SER A 155 -4.68 16.78 -18.80
CA SER A 155 -5.12 15.37 -18.99
C SER A 155 -4.55 14.29 -18.06
N GLY A 156 -4.61 14.49 -16.74
CA GLY A 156 -4.83 13.42 -15.74
C GLY A 156 -3.88 12.22 -15.62
N HIS A 157 -2.84 12.06 -16.45
CA HIS A 157 -2.14 10.78 -16.56
C HIS A 157 -0.66 10.93 -16.90
N ILE A 158 0.14 11.36 -15.92
CA ILE A 158 1.60 11.23 -15.97
C ILE A 158 1.98 9.74 -15.94
N CYS A 159 3.03 9.38 -16.69
CA CYS A 159 3.64 8.07 -16.61
C CYS A 159 4.60 7.98 -15.42
N ARG A 160 4.58 6.85 -14.70
CA ARG A 160 5.55 6.60 -13.63
C ARG A 160 6.98 6.71 -14.16
N ALA A 161 7.22 6.21 -15.36
CA ALA A 161 8.49 6.30 -16.07
C ALA A 161 8.99 7.74 -16.24
N SER A 162 8.13 8.73 -16.48
CA SER A 162 8.51 10.16 -16.57
C SER A 162 9.08 10.69 -15.25
N VAL A 163 8.45 10.31 -14.12
CA VAL A 163 8.93 10.67 -12.77
C VAL A 163 10.24 9.96 -12.44
N LEU A 164 10.36 8.67 -12.79
CA LEU A 164 11.60 7.92 -12.60
C LEU A 164 12.74 8.47 -13.46
N HIS A 165 12.46 8.91 -14.68
CA HIS A 165 13.45 9.55 -15.56
C HIS A 165 13.95 10.86 -14.95
N MET A 166 13.04 11.69 -14.42
CA MET A 166 13.38 12.90 -13.68
C MET A 166 14.30 12.59 -12.49
N LEU A 167 13.92 11.63 -11.63
CA LEU A 167 14.71 11.23 -10.46
C LEU A 167 16.10 10.70 -10.85
N LEU A 168 16.16 9.84 -11.87
CA LEU A 168 17.41 9.26 -12.37
C LEU A 168 18.39 10.35 -12.80
N VAL A 169 17.95 11.28 -13.65
CA VAL A 169 18.85 12.31 -14.20
C VAL A 169 19.29 13.28 -13.10
N GLU A 170 18.41 13.69 -12.20
CA GLU A 170 18.79 14.61 -11.12
C GLU A 170 19.78 14.00 -10.14
N VAL A 171 19.60 12.73 -9.73
CA VAL A 171 20.56 12.04 -8.87
C VAL A 171 21.89 11.81 -9.59
N TYR A 172 21.84 11.46 -10.88
CA TYR A 172 23.04 11.23 -11.69
C TYR A 172 23.87 12.51 -11.81
N GLU A 173 23.26 13.65 -12.12
CA GLU A 173 23.94 14.95 -12.25
C GLU A 173 24.54 15.41 -10.91
N GLU A 174 23.85 15.24 -9.78
CA GLU A 174 24.42 15.57 -8.47
C GLU A 174 25.61 14.68 -8.10
N LEU A 175 25.54 13.38 -8.43
CA LEU A 175 26.68 12.47 -8.26
C LEU A 175 27.88 12.91 -9.10
N GLN A 176 27.67 13.29 -10.36
CA GLN A 176 28.74 13.82 -11.22
C GLN A 176 29.33 15.12 -10.66
N ALA A 177 28.49 16.06 -10.20
CA ALA A 177 28.93 17.32 -9.63
C ALA A 177 29.77 17.15 -8.36
N LEU A 178 29.53 16.08 -7.60
CA LEU A 178 30.32 15.68 -6.43
C LEU A 178 31.60 14.90 -6.81
N GLY A 179 31.97 14.85 -8.09
CA GLY A 179 33.14 14.13 -8.58
C GLY A 179 33.01 12.61 -8.45
N LYS A 180 31.79 12.08 -8.34
CA LYS A 180 31.55 10.63 -8.42
C LYS A 180 31.50 10.20 -9.88
N SER A 181 31.72 8.91 -10.11
CA SER A 181 31.55 8.30 -11.45
C SER A 181 30.28 7.45 -11.46
N PRO A 182 29.09 8.06 -11.63
CA PRO A 182 27.85 7.31 -11.72
C PRO A 182 27.75 6.55 -13.05
N VAL A 183 27.09 5.40 -13.02
CA VAL A 183 26.76 4.54 -14.16
C VAL A 183 25.31 4.07 -14.03
N ILE A 184 24.57 4.07 -15.13
CA ILE A 184 23.19 3.57 -15.16
C ILE A 184 23.24 2.04 -15.17
N LEU A 185 22.42 1.37 -14.35
CA LEU A 185 22.46 -0.09 -14.18
C LEU A 185 21.14 -0.78 -14.54
N TYR A 186 21.21 -2.10 -14.70
CA TYR A 186 20.07 -3.02 -14.78
C TYR A 186 18.95 -2.59 -15.74
N GLY A 187 17.70 -2.55 -15.28
CA GLY A 187 16.54 -2.17 -16.08
C GLY A 187 16.58 -0.73 -16.56
N SER A 188 17.26 0.17 -15.83
CA SER A 188 17.45 1.56 -16.24
C SER A 188 18.37 1.64 -17.47
N LEU A 189 19.45 0.84 -17.49
CA LEU A 189 20.36 0.78 -18.62
C LEU A 189 19.67 0.15 -19.84
N LEU A 190 18.89 -0.91 -19.63
CA LEU A 190 18.12 -1.54 -20.70
C LEU A 190 17.13 -0.55 -21.33
N GLY A 191 16.39 0.22 -20.52
CA GLY A 191 15.49 1.26 -21.02
C GLY A 191 16.23 2.32 -21.82
N ALA A 192 17.37 2.81 -21.31
CA ALA A 192 18.18 3.84 -21.97
C ALA A 192 18.68 3.38 -23.36
N VAL A 193 19.08 2.11 -23.51
CA VAL A 193 19.56 1.57 -24.79
C VAL A 193 18.40 1.26 -25.74
N ARG A 194 17.33 0.64 -25.25
CA ARG A 194 16.23 0.15 -26.08
C ARG A 194 15.29 1.27 -26.52
N ASP A 195 14.86 2.08 -25.57
CA ASP A 195 13.76 3.04 -25.74
C ASP A 195 14.22 4.49 -25.59
N ARG A 196 15.51 4.71 -25.26
CA ARG A 196 16.07 6.03 -24.88
C ARG A 196 15.28 6.69 -23.75
N SER A 197 14.73 5.87 -22.85
CA SER A 197 13.79 6.26 -21.79
C SER A 197 13.81 5.23 -20.65
N MET A 198 12.97 5.42 -19.63
CA MET A 198 12.70 4.40 -18.62
C MET A 198 11.72 3.34 -19.13
N ILE A 199 11.88 2.09 -18.70
CA ILE A 199 10.91 1.03 -19.04
C ILE A 199 9.55 1.38 -18.41
N PRO A 200 8.44 1.43 -19.19
CA PRO A 200 7.15 1.96 -18.74
C PRO A 200 6.59 1.41 -17.42
N PHE A 201 6.80 0.12 -17.17
CA PHE A 201 6.23 -0.61 -16.04
C PHE A 201 7.21 -0.84 -14.89
N THR A 202 8.43 -0.30 -14.97
CA THR A 202 9.40 -0.39 -13.87
C THR A 202 8.93 0.43 -12.67
N GLU A 203 9.38 0.03 -11.48
CA GLU A 203 9.04 0.70 -10.23
C GLU A 203 10.20 1.49 -9.63
N ASP A 204 11.41 1.24 -10.10
CA ASP A 204 12.65 1.83 -9.64
C ASP A 204 13.58 2.23 -10.80
N ALA A 205 14.61 2.99 -10.44
CA ALA A 205 15.70 3.38 -11.30
C ALA A 205 17.01 3.11 -10.56
N ASP A 206 18.02 2.60 -11.26
CA ASP A 206 19.25 2.08 -10.68
C ASP A 206 20.47 2.86 -11.19
N ILE A 207 21.24 3.39 -10.24
CA ILE A 207 22.54 4.02 -10.48
C ILE A 207 23.58 3.34 -9.60
N GLY A 208 24.65 2.85 -10.22
CA GLY A 208 25.90 2.51 -9.55
C GLY A 208 26.82 3.72 -9.53
N TYR A 209 27.67 3.85 -8.52
CA TYR A 209 28.70 4.89 -8.51
C TYR A 209 29.94 4.39 -7.76
N SER A 210 31.10 4.94 -8.09
CA SER A 210 32.35 4.67 -7.38
C SER A 210 32.58 5.65 -6.22
N GLY A 211 33.22 5.15 -5.15
CA GLY A 211 33.57 5.93 -3.96
C GLY A 211 32.61 5.74 -2.80
N ARG A 212 32.83 6.50 -1.72
CA ARG A 212 31.95 6.49 -0.53
C ARG A 212 31.03 7.70 -0.56
N LEU A 213 29.75 7.47 -0.26
CA LEU A 213 28.82 8.49 0.22
C LEU A 213 28.72 8.34 1.74
N ARG A 214 28.89 9.41 2.49
CA ARG A 214 28.54 9.44 3.91
C ARG A 214 27.15 10.06 4.05
N VAL A 215 26.35 9.52 4.95
CA VAL A 215 24.94 9.93 5.20
C VAL A 215 24.82 11.41 5.62
N THR A 216 25.92 12.00 6.10
CA THR A 216 26.05 13.42 6.48
C THR A 216 26.47 14.34 5.33
N ASP A 217 26.74 13.79 4.13
CA ASP A 217 27.38 14.50 3.04
C ASP A 217 26.44 15.43 2.25
N ASP A 218 27.12 16.24 1.44
CA ASP A 218 26.57 17.15 0.46
C ASP A 218 25.49 16.54 -0.42
N LEU A 219 25.54 15.26 -0.81
CA LEU A 219 24.49 14.67 -1.66
C LEU A 219 23.12 14.72 -0.99
N HIS A 220 23.03 14.33 0.29
CA HIS A 220 21.75 14.39 1.00
C HIS A 220 21.27 15.84 1.12
N ARG A 221 22.18 16.79 1.33
CA ARG A 221 21.85 18.22 1.40
C ARG A 221 21.33 18.74 0.06
N LEU A 222 22.05 18.47 -1.02
CA LEU A 222 21.75 18.92 -2.38
C LEU A 222 20.43 18.34 -2.89
N LEU A 223 20.17 17.06 -2.61
CA LEU A 223 18.90 16.41 -2.91
C LEU A 223 17.76 17.00 -2.06
N TRP A 224 17.99 17.26 -0.77
CA TRP A 224 16.98 17.90 0.09
C TRP A 224 16.63 19.33 -0.36
N GLU A 225 17.62 20.11 -0.80
CA GLU A 225 17.43 21.45 -1.37
C GLU A 225 16.58 21.44 -2.65
N LYS A 226 16.44 20.28 -3.31
CA LYS A 226 15.56 20.04 -4.47
C LYS A 226 14.21 19.41 -4.09
N GLY A 227 13.99 19.11 -2.81
CA GLY A 227 12.77 18.46 -2.32
C GLY A 227 12.81 16.92 -2.33
N TYR A 228 13.98 16.30 -2.54
CA TYR A 228 14.14 14.85 -2.51
C TYR A 228 14.52 14.32 -1.12
N HIS A 229 14.03 13.13 -0.82
CA HIS A 229 14.35 12.40 0.41
C HIS A 229 15.36 11.30 0.13
N LEU A 230 16.58 11.41 0.69
CA LEU A 230 17.59 10.35 0.62
C LEU A 230 17.59 9.57 1.93
N PHE A 231 17.58 8.24 1.80
CA PHE A 231 17.65 7.32 2.93
C PHE A 231 18.58 6.15 2.59
N PHE A 232 19.15 5.55 3.62
CA PHE A 232 19.91 4.32 3.51
C PHE A 232 19.02 3.19 4.03
N GLN A 233 18.80 2.20 3.19
CA GLN A 233 18.13 0.98 3.57
C GLN A 233 19.05 -0.16 3.16
N ASP A 234 19.35 -1.05 4.09
CA ASP A 234 20.13 -2.26 3.83
C ASP A 234 19.26 -3.23 3.03
N ILE A 235 19.04 -2.91 1.76
CA ILE A 235 18.37 -3.79 0.81
C ILE A 235 19.47 -4.61 0.15
N TRP A 236 19.65 -5.84 0.65
CA TRP A 236 20.40 -6.84 -0.08
C TRP A 236 19.57 -7.24 -1.30
N ARG A 237 20.08 -6.96 -2.51
CA ARG A 237 19.59 -7.51 -3.77
C ARG A 237 20.69 -8.35 -4.38
#